data_AF-R7S6S4-F1
#
_entry.id   AF-R7S6S4-F1
#
_cell.length_a   1.000
_cell.length_b   1.000
_cell.length_c   1.000
_cell.angle_alpha   90.00
_cell.angle_beta   90.00
_cell.angle_gamma   90.00
#
_symmetry.space_group_name_H-M   'P 1'
#
loop_
_entity.id
_entity.type
_entity.pdbx_description
1 polymer ?
#
loop_
_entity_poly.entity_id
_entity_poly.type
_entity_poly.pdbx_seq_one_letter_code
_entity_poly.pdbx_strand_id
1 'polypeptide(L)'
;FHENHPQYDTHHVKLLDESEAYVPNFIGGSLPRRDAGNCEQYCMTMLTLFKPWRTGQDLRPSQDVLWDDVFNGHSFTERQLEVMKFFHIKYECNDARDDYSAARKKGGKTGPSPFNMDNATLDDLDTQYYNDDGELNISEIEEMVLRTNDWTELSNAEISRRTQMLQAEQIIQASGWLDPMKEKNTSELPSRFNSKEDMSSADWKNVL
;
A
#
# COMPACT_ATOMS: atom_id res chain seq x y z
N PHE A 1 2.08 29.09 1.84
CA PHE A 1 0.96 29.58 1.01
C PHE A 1 1.18 31.05 0.65
N HIS A 2 0.23 31.74 0.00
CA HIS A 2 0.25 33.22 -0.14
C HIS A 2 -0.33 33.89 1.12
N GLU A 3 0.04 35.16 1.38
CA GLU A 3 -0.33 35.91 2.60
C GLU A 3 -1.84 35.93 2.88
N ASN A 4 -2.67 35.87 1.84
CA ASN A 4 -4.14 35.88 1.97
C ASN A 4 -4.75 34.51 2.31
N HIS A 5 -3.96 33.44 2.40
CA HIS A 5 -4.47 32.09 2.64
C HIS A 5 -4.62 31.83 4.15
N PRO A 6 -5.74 31.26 4.64
CA PRO A 6 -5.95 30.99 6.08
C PRO A 6 -4.88 30.12 6.76
N GLN A 7 -4.13 29.35 5.95
CA GLN A 7 -3.04 28.49 6.38
C GLN A 7 -1.64 29.08 6.14
N TYR A 8 -1.52 30.35 5.73
CA TYR A 8 -0.24 31.00 5.44
C TYR A 8 0.77 30.89 6.58
N ASP A 9 0.36 31.23 7.80
CA ASP A 9 1.23 31.22 8.98
C ASP A 9 1.41 29.84 9.62
N THR A 10 0.54 28.88 9.30
CA THR A 10 0.49 27.58 10.00
C THR A 10 1.04 26.43 9.18
N HIS A 11 0.94 26.50 7.85
CA HIS A 11 1.35 25.40 6.97
C HIS A 11 2.39 25.91 5.98
N HIS A 12 3.56 25.29 6.01
CA HIS A 12 4.63 25.52 5.07
C HIS A 12 5.04 24.20 4.43
N VAL A 13 5.44 24.26 3.16
CA VAL A 13 6.05 23.12 2.48
C VAL A 13 7.54 23.21 2.73
N LYS A 14 8.09 22.21 3.41
CA LYS A 14 9.54 22.06 3.56
C LYS A 14 10.00 20.99 2.58
N LEU A 15 10.94 21.32 1.70
CA LEU A 15 11.68 20.32 0.95
C LEU A 15 12.64 19.64 1.94
N LEU A 16 12.46 18.34 2.15
CA LEU A 16 13.37 17.55 2.99
C LEU A 16 14.58 17.13 2.16
N ASP A 17 15.72 16.97 2.84
CA ASP A 17 16.85 16.29 2.23
C ASP A 17 16.49 14.83 1.93
N GLU A 18 17.09 14.24 0.91
CA GLU A 18 16.78 12.85 0.52
C GLU A 18 17.08 11.85 1.66
N SER A 19 18.07 12.15 2.52
CA SER A 19 18.37 11.35 3.72
C SER A 19 17.29 11.40 4.81
N GLU A 20 16.43 12.43 4.78
CA GLU A 20 15.29 12.61 5.70
C GLU A 20 13.95 12.33 5.00
N ALA A 21 13.97 11.81 3.77
CA ALA A 21 12.75 11.57 3.00
C ALA A 21 11.94 10.42 3.61
N TYR A 22 10.63 10.65 3.77
CA TYR A 22 9.70 9.60 4.17
C TYR A 22 9.33 8.74 2.96
N VAL A 23 9.24 7.42 3.17
CA VAL A 23 8.73 6.48 2.16
C VAL A 23 7.22 6.36 2.37
N PRO A 24 6.38 6.75 1.40
CA PRO A 24 4.95 6.54 1.50
C PRO A 24 4.63 5.05 1.64
N ASN A 25 3.85 4.70 2.67
CA ASN A 25 3.29 3.36 2.81
C ASN A 25 1.85 3.39 2.28
N PHE A 26 1.56 2.57 1.26
CA PHE A 26 0.22 2.50 0.68
C PHE A 26 -0.65 1.56 1.53
N ILE A 27 -1.76 2.09 2.04
CA ILE A 27 -2.76 1.32 2.81
C ILE A 27 -3.96 1.08 1.89
N GLY A 28 -4.50 -0.14 1.86
CA GLY A 28 -5.73 -0.47 1.11
C GLY A 28 -5.58 -1.44 -0.06
N GLY A 29 -4.49 -2.23 -0.08
CA GLY A 29 -4.29 -3.32 -1.03
C GLY A 29 -3.07 -3.13 -1.92
N SER A 30 -2.78 -4.14 -2.74
CA SER A 30 -1.64 -4.13 -3.65
C SER A 30 -1.85 -3.16 -4.82
N LEU A 31 -0.76 -2.50 -5.25
CA LEU A 31 -0.77 -1.68 -6.46
C LEU A 31 -1.03 -2.57 -7.69
N PRO A 32 -1.56 -2.03 -8.79
CA PRO A 32 -1.70 -2.83 -10.01
C PRO A 32 -0.32 -3.20 -10.56
N ARG A 33 -0.21 -4.43 -11.06
CA ARG A 33 0.98 -4.92 -11.76
C ARG A 33 1.09 -4.31 -13.15
N ARG A 34 2.34 -4.17 -13.62
CA ARG A 34 2.63 -3.68 -14.97
C ARG A 34 2.45 -4.78 -16.03
N ASP A 35 2.80 -6.00 -15.68
CA ASP A 35 2.95 -7.16 -16.57
C ASP A 35 1.74 -8.12 -16.54
N ALA A 36 0.87 -7.97 -15.54
CA ALA A 36 -0.29 -8.82 -15.32
C ALA A 36 -1.51 -8.00 -14.91
N GLY A 37 -2.70 -8.53 -15.21
CA GLY A 37 -3.97 -7.88 -14.87
C GLY A 37 -4.40 -6.80 -15.86
N ASN A 38 -5.07 -5.77 -15.36
CA ASN A 38 -5.69 -4.73 -16.19
C ASN A 38 -4.71 -3.57 -16.45
N CYS A 39 -4.20 -3.47 -17.67
CA CYS A 39 -3.29 -2.40 -18.10
C CYS A 39 -3.90 -1.00 -17.92
N GLU A 40 -5.20 -0.83 -18.19
CA GLU A 40 -5.87 0.47 -18.01
C GLU A 40 -5.86 0.92 -16.55
N GLN A 41 -6.04 -0.03 -15.62
CA GLN A 41 -5.98 0.24 -14.19
C GLN A 41 -4.56 0.60 -13.74
N TYR A 42 -3.54 -0.07 -14.28
CA TYR A 42 -2.14 0.28 -14.05
C TYR A 42 -1.85 1.71 -14.52
N CYS A 43 -2.19 2.02 -15.77
CA CYS A 43 -1.97 3.33 -16.38
C CYS A 43 -2.67 4.45 -15.59
N MET A 44 -3.94 4.25 -15.25
CA MET A 44 -4.72 5.17 -14.41
C MET A 44 -4.05 5.40 -13.05
N THR A 45 -3.59 4.33 -12.38
CA THR A 45 -2.98 4.44 -11.05
C THR A 45 -1.65 5.21 -11.12
N MET A 46 -0.79 4.89 -12.09
CA MET A 46 0.49 5.58 -12.25
C MET A 46 0.32 7.05 -12.65
N LEU A 47 -0.66 7.36 -13.50
CA LEU A 47 -1.03 8.75 -13.81
C LEU A 47 -1.52 9.48 -12.56
N THR A 48 -2.36 8.85 -11.74
CA THR A 48 -2.88 9.45 -10.50
C THR A 48 -1.75 9.78 -9.51
N LEU A 49 -0.71 8.96 -9.44
CA LEU A 49 0.41 9.16 -8.52
C LEU A 49 1.43 10.18 -9.04
N PHE A 50 1.71 10.21 -10.34
CA PHE A 50 2.89 10.90 -10.87
C PHE A 50 2.60 12.06 -11.82
N LYS A 51 1.41 12.11 -12.44
CA LYS A 51 0.99 13.27 -13.22
C LYS A 51 0.34 14.28 -12.28
N PRO A 52 0.70 15.57 -12.28
CA PRO A 52 -0.02 16.56 -11.48
C PRO A 52 -1.46 16.73 -11.96
N TRP A 53 -2.43 16.70 -11.04
CA TRP A 53 -3.85 16.89 -11.34
C TRP A 53 -4.58 17.61 -10.21
N ARG A 54 -5.68 18.28 -10.56
CA ARG A 54 -6.66 18.85 -9.62
C ARG A 54 -8.03 18.22 -9.78
N THR A 55 -8.34 17.76 -10.98
CA THR A 55 -9.58 17.10 -11.34
C THR A 55 -9.29 15.85 -12.17
N GLY A 56 -10.23 14.91 -12.22
CA GLY A 56 -10.09 13.70 -13.05
C GLY A 56 -9.90 14.01 -14.55
N GLN A 57 -10.35 15.18 -15.01
CA GLN A 57 -10.17 15.62 -16.40
C GLN A 57 -8.72 15.96 -16.74
N ASP A 58 -7.92 16.39 -15.75
CA ASP A 58 -6.48 16.59 -15.92
C ASP A 58 -5.77 15.26 -16.17
N LEU A 59 -6.30 14.17 -15.61
CA LEU A 59 -5.80 12.82 -15.82
C LEU A 59 -6.31 12.22 -17.13
N ARG A 60 -7.61 12.33 -17.41
CA ARG A 60 -8.26 11.78 -18.61
C ARG A 60 -9.26 12.80 -19.19
N PRO A 61 -8.95 13.43 -20.36
CA PRO A 61 -9.76 14.53 -20.90
C PRO A 61 -11.18 14.18 -21.36
N SER A 62 -11.43 12.91 -21.72
CA SER A 62 -12.76 12.43 -22.09
C SER A 62 -12.85 10.91 -21.90
N GLN A 63 -14.07 10.39 -21.85
CA GLN A 63 -14.33 8.95 -21.73
C GLN A 63 -13.91 8.15 -22.97
N ASP A 64 -13.71 8.80 -24.12
CA ASP A 64 -13.33 8.13 -25.36
C ASP A 64 -11.82 7.86 -25.44
N VAL A 65 -11.02 8.55 -24.61
CA VAL A 65 -9.56 8.38 -24.57
C VAL A 65 -9.22 7.24 -23.61
N LEU A 66 -8.33 6.33 -24.00
CA LEU A 66 -7.86 5.24 -23.13
C LEU A 66 -6.80 5.74 -22.15
N TRP A 67 -6.70 5.07 -20.99
CA TRP A 67 -5.69 5.40 -19.99
C TRP A 67 -4.28 5.09 -20.49
N ASP A 68 -4.10 4.02 -21.25
CA ASP A 68 -2.83 3.65 -21.88
C ASP A 68 -2.32 4.75 -22.84
N ASP A 69 -3.20 5.33 -23.66
CA ASP A 69 -2.83 6.42 -24.57
C ASP A 69 -2.30 7.65 -23.81
N VAL A 70 -2.98 8.04 -22.73
CA VAL A 70 -2.55 9.18 -21.91
C VAL A 70 -1.27 8.88 -21.15
N PHE A 71 -1.11 7.64 -20.68
CA PHE A 71 0.09 7.19 -19.99
C PHE A 71 1.30 7.25 -20.92
N ASN A 72 1.19 6.68 -22.12
CA ASN A 72 2.26 6.69 -23.12
C ASN A 72 2.55 8.10 -23.66
N GLY A 73 1.55 8.98 -23.67
CA GLY A 73 1.71 10.39 -24.06
C GLY A 73 2.32 11.27 -22.97
N HIS A 74 2.39 10.82 -21.72
CA HIS A 74 2.91 11.62 -20.61
C HIS A 74 4.42 11.39 -20.42
N SER A 75 5.18 12.48 -20.33
CA SER A 75 6.62 12.43 -20.08
C SER A 75 6.92 12.34 -18.58
N PHE A 76 7.12 11.11 -18.10
CA PHE A 76 7.60 10.86 -16.74
C PHE A 76 9.09 11.20 -16.61
N THR A 77 9.47 11.71 -15.43
CA THR A 77 10.88 11.93 -15.07
C THR A 77 11.58 10.59 -14.80
N GLU A 78 12.92 10.55 -14.93
CA GLU A 78 13.70 9.34 -14.64
C GLU A 78 13.45 8.82 -13.22
N ARG A 79 13.37 9.71 -12.24
CA ARG A 79 13.07 9.35 -10.85
C ARG A 79 11.69 8.68 -10.72
N GLN A 80 10.67 9.19 -11.42
CA GLN A 80 9.34 8.58 -11.39
C GLN A 80 9.33 7.18 -12.00
N LEU A 81 10.02 6.99 -13.13
CA LEU A 81 10.16 5.67 -13.76
C LEU A 81 10.90 4.68 -12.86
N GLU A 82 11.91 5.16 -12.13
CA GLU A 82 12.63 4.35 -11.14
C GLU A 82 11.70 3.94 -9.97
N VAL A 83 10.90 4.86 -9.44
CA VAL A 83 9.90 4.52 -8.40
C VAL A 83 8.87 3.53 -8.92
N MET A 84 8.36 3.71 -10.14
CA MET A 84 7.45 2.74 -10.77
C MET A 84 8.10 1.35 -10.91
N LYS A 85 9.38 1.30 -11.23
CA LYS A 85 10.14 0.03 -11.25
C LYS A 85 10.20 -0.59 -9.86
N PHE A 86 10.45 0.19 -8.81
CA PHE A 86 10.44 -0.32 -7.43
C PHE A 86 9.08 -0.84 -6.99
N PHE A 87 7.98 -0.25 -7.43
CA PHE A 87 6.65 -0.83 -7.21
C PHE A 87 6.51 -2.22 -7.83
N HIS A 88 7.19 -2.47 -8.96
CA HIS A 88 7.17 -3.77 -9.62
C HIS A 88 8.02 -4.83 -8.91
N ILE A 89 9.14 -4.43 -8.28
CA ILE A 89 10.07 -5.37 -7.60
C ILE A 89 9.37 -6.23 -6.55
N LYS A 90 8.38 -5.68 -5.82
CA LYS A 90 7.59 -6.46 -4.87
C LYS A 90 6.99 -7.71 -5.53
N TYR A 91 6.39 -7.55 -6.71
CA TYR A 91 5.79 -8.67 -7.44
C TYR A 91 6.84 -9.64 -7.97
N GLU A 92 7.99 -9.14 -8.44
CA GLU A 92 9.09 -10.02 -8.87
C GLU A 92 9.58 -10.91 -7.70
N CYS A 93 9.67 -10.36 -6.49
CA CYS A 93 10.03 -11.13 -5.29
C CYS A 93 8.94 -12.14 -4.92
N ASN A 94 7.67 -11.75 -5.01
CA ASN A 94 6.55 -12.62 -4.67
C ASN A 94 6.41 -13.76 -5.68
N ASP A 95 6.53 -13.50 -6.98
CA ASP A 95 6.55 -14.54 -8.02
C ASP A 95 7.69 -15.53 -7.79
N ALA A 96 8.90 -15.05 -7.46
CA ALA A 96 10.04 -15.91 -7.16
C ALA A 96 9.82 -16.80 -5.93
N ARG A 97 9.15 -16.28 -4.89
CA ARG A 97 8.75 -17.06 -3.71
C ARG A 97 7.69 -18.09 -4.09
N ASP A 98 6.69 -17.71 -4.85
CA ASP A 98 5.56 -18.58 -5.20
C ASP A 98 6.04 -19.72 -6.11
N ASP A 99 6.95 -19.44 -7.04
CA ASP A 99 7.66 -20.43 -7.84
C ASP A 99 8.45 -21.40 -6.97
N TYR A 100 9.15 -20.91 -5.94
CA TYR A 100 9.86 -21.75 -4.97
C TYR A 100 8.90 -22.62 -4.16
N SER A 101 7.80 -22.05 -3.66
CA SER A 101 6.77 -22.77 -2.89
C SER A 101 6.09 -23.84 -3.75
N ALA A 102 5.78 -23.53 -5.02
CA ALA A 102 5.24 -24.48 -5.98
C ALA A 102 6.22 -25.60 -6.33
N ALA A 103 7.50 -25.27 -6.54
CA ALA A 103 8.55 -26.26 -6.79
C ALA A 103 8.74 -27.21 -5.59
N ARG A 104 8.71 -26.67 -4.37
CA ARG A 104 8.76 -27.44 -3.12
C ARG A 104 7.55 -28.38 -2.98
N LYS A 105 6.32 -27.90 -3.23
CA LYS A 105 5.09 -28.70 -3.17
C LYS A 105 5.05 -29.82 -4.20
N LYS A 106 5.63 -29.63 -5.39
CA LYS A 106 5.75 -30.65 -6.44
C LYS A 106 6.85 -31.70 -6.17
N GLY A 107 7.55 -31.63 -5.04
CA GLY A 107 8.66 -32.54 -4.72
C GLY A 107 9.93 -32.24 -5.52
N GLY A 108 10.05 -31.04 -6.09
CA GLY A 108 11.30 -30.56 -6.68
C GLY A 108 12.39 -30.53 -5.61
N LYS A 109 13.63 -30.90 -5.99
CA LYS A 109 14.82 -30.83 -5.13
C LYS A 109 15.16 -29.37 -4.80
N THR A 110 14.34 -28.74 -3.98
CA THR A 110 14.78 -27.59 -3.19
C THR A 110 15.75 -28.15 -2.15
N GLY A 111 16.89 -27.50 -1.95
CA GLY A 111 17.86 -27.92 -0.95
C GLY A 111 17.25 -27.97 0.46
N PRO A 112 18.04 -28.27 1.49
CA PRO A 112 17.57 -28.09 2.87
C PRO A 112 16.95 -26.70 3.02
N SER A 113 15.78 -26.64 3.67
CA SER A 113 15.11 -25.38 4.00
C SER A 113 16.15 -24.41 4.59
N PRO A 114 16.23 -23.15 4.13
CA PRO A 114 17.23 -22.18 4.61
C PRO A 114 17.27 -22.06 6.14
N PHE A 115 16.18 -22.44 6.80
CA PHE A 115 15.98 -22.37 8.25
C PHE A 115 15.69 -23.74 8.91
N ASN A 116 15.89 -24.87 8.21
CA ASN A 116 15.51 -26.21 8.67
C ASN A 116 14.03 -26.33 9.14
N MET A 117 13.16 -25.47 8.62
CA MET A 117 11.73 -25.50 8.91
C MET A 117 11.06 -26.63 8.14
N ASP A 118 10.03 -27.23 8.73
CA ASP A 118 9.22 -28.24 8.07
C ASP A 118 8.29 -27.60 7.02
N ASN A 119 7.65 -28.43 6.19
CA ASN A 119 6.83 -27.91 5.11
C ASN A 119 5.56 -27.20 5.59
N ALA A 120 5.01 -27.60 6.74
CA ALA A 120 3.78 -27.04 7.30
C ALA A 120 4.02 -25.64 7.86
N THR A 121 5.12 -25.45 8.60
CA THR A 121 5.52 -24.15 9.14
C THR A 121 5.88 -23.15 8.03
N LEU A 122 6.49 -23.60 6.94
CA LEU A 122 6.72 -22.74 5.76
C LEU A 122 5.42 -22.32 5.07
N ASP A 123 4.43 -23.20 4.99
CA ASP A 123 3.13 -22.88 4.36
C ASP A 123 2.30 -21.90 5.21
N ASP A 124 2.39 -22.02 6.54
CA ASP A 124 1.79 -21.05 7.47
C ASP A 124 2.48 -19.67 7.35
N LEU A 125 3.80 -19.65 7.22
CA LEU A 125 4.56 -18.41 7.01
C LEU A 125 4.20 -17.71 5.70
N ASP A 126 4.11 -18.47 4.60
CA ASP A 126 3.65 -17.97 3.30
C ASP A 126 2.25 -17.35 3.44
N THR A 127 1.33 -18.05 4.12
CA THR A 127 -0.03 -17.58 4.37
C THR A 127 -0.05 -16.29 5.19
N GLN A 128 0.72 -16.20 6.28
CA GLN A 128 0.81 -14.99 7.10
C GLN A 128 1.30 -13.78 6.28
N TYR A 129 2.26 -13.98 5.39
CA TYR A 129 2.79 -12.89 4.55
C TYR A 129 1.71 -12.28 3.64
N TYR A 130 0.94 -13.10 2.92
CA TYR A 130 -0.15 -12.59 2.05
C TYR A 130 -1.22 -11.81 2.83
N ASN A 131 -1.38 -12.12 4.12
CA ASN A 131 -2.31 -11.40 4.99
C ASN A 131 -1.74 -10.06 5.47
N ASP A 132 -0.43 -9.97 5.69
CA ASP A 132 0.23 -8.74 6.17
C ASP A 132 0.48 -7.74 5.02
N ASP A 133 0.77 -8.24 3.82
CA ASP A 133 1.17 -7.41 2.68
C ASP A 133 0.00 -6.87 1.84
N GLY A 134 -1.23 -7.20 2.25
CA GLY A 134 -2.47 -6.73 1.63
C GLY A 134 -2.70 -7.22 0.19
N GLU A 135 -2.08 -8.34 -0.21
CA GLU A 135 -2.14 -8.78 -1.62
C GLU A 135 -3.44 -9.45 -2.05
N LEU A 136 -4.32 -9.78 -1.11
CA LEU A 136 -5.62 -10.31 -1.48
C LEU A 136 -6.44 -9.20 -2.17
N ASN A 137 -6.67 -9.36 -3.47
CA ASN A 137 -7.58 -8.53 -4.23
C ASN A 137 -9.01 -8.67 -3.65
N ILE A 138 -9.77 -7.57 -3.53
CA ILE A 138 -11.17 -7.55 -3.07
C ILE A 138 -12.02 -8.67 -3.69
N SER A 139 -11.88 -8.94 -4.99
CA SER A 139 -12.64 -10.01 -5.67
C SER A 139 -12.20 -11.42 -5.26
N GLU A 140 -10.91 -11.62 -5.00
CA GLU A 140 -10.38 -12.91 -4.50
C GLU A 140 -10.81 -13.15 -3.06
N ILE A 141 -10.84 -12.08 -2.25
CA ILE A 141 -11.39 -12.11 -0.88
C ILE A 141 -12.87 -12.47 -0.90
N GLU A 142 -13.66 -11.84 -1.77
CA GLU A 142 -15.10 -12.08 -1.88
C GLU A 142 -15.40 -13.51 -2.32
N GLU A 143 -14.66 -14.04 -3.30
CA GLU A 143 -14.78 -15.43 -3.74
C GLU A 143 -14.36 -16.44 -2.66
N MET A 144 -13.35 -16.12 -1.85
CA MET A 144 -12.88 -16.97 -0.75
C MET A 144 -13.90 -17.01 0.41
N VAL A 145 -14.53 -15.87 0.71
CA VAL A 145 -15.62 -15.75 1.70
C VAL A 145 -16.88 -16.49 1.23
N LEU A 146 -17.20 -16.44 -0.07
CA LEU A 146 -18.34 -17.15 -0.64
C LEU A 146 -18.13 -18.68 -0.70
N ARG A 147 -16.87 -19.15 -0.73
CA ARG A 147 -16.54 -20.58 -0.73
C ARG A 147 -16.56 -21.25 0.65
N THR A 148 -16.52 -20.49 1.74
CA THR A 148 -16.62 -21.05 3.08
C THR A 148 -18.07 -21.36 3.44
N ASN A 149 -18.39 -22.67 3.52
CA ASN A 149 -19.74 -23.18 3.84
C ASN A 149 -20.09 -23.13 5.34
N ASP A 150 -19.21 -22.61 6.19
CA ASP A 150 -19.44 -22.55 7.63
C ASP A 150 -19.87 -21.14 8.05
N TRP A 151 -21.16 -21.00 8.37
CA TRP A 151 -21.77 -19.74 8.79
C TRP A 151 -21.53 -19.43 10.27
N THR A 152 -20.85 -20.31 11.01
CA THR A 152 -20.66 -20.19 12.46
C THR A 152 -19.26 -19.74 12.87
N GLU A 153 -18.27 -19.89 12.00
CA GLU A 153 -16.88 -19.46 12.23
C GLU A 153 -16.44 -18.49 11.13
N LEU A 154 -15.86 -17.36 11.52
CA LEU A 154 -15.25 -16.45 10.56
C LEU A 154 -14.04 -17.16 9.94
N SER A 155 -14.01 -17.29 8.62
CA SER A 155 -12.82 -17.76 7.88
C SER A 155 -11.60 -16.94 8.30
N ASN A 156 -10.42 -17.56 8.36
CA ASN A 156 -9.15 -16.85 8.60
C ASN A 156 -8.99 -15.64 7.65
N ALA A 157 -9.47 -15.75 6.40
CA ALA A 157 -9.47 -14.64 5.44
C ALA A 157 -10.44 -13.50 5.81
N GLU A 158 -11.62 -13.80 6.34
CA GLU A 158 -12.59 -12.78 6.81
C GLU A 158 -12.08 -12.09 8.09
N ILE A 159 -11.42 -12.83 8.97
CA ILE A 159 -10.74 -12.29 10.16
C ILE A 159 -9.63 -11.32 9.73
N SER A 160 -8.79 -11.72 8.77
CA SER A 160 -7.74 -10.86 8.21
C SER A 160 -8.33 -9.59 7.59
N ARG A 161 -9.37 -9.69 6.76
CA ARG A 161 -10.03 -8.52 6.13
C ARG A 161 -10.57 -7.55 7.17
N ARG A 162 -11.32 -8.05 8.16
CA ARG A 162 -11.86 -7.20 9.23
C ARG A 162 -10.74 -6.55 10.02
N THR A 163 -9.65 -7.26 10.26
CA THR A 163 -8.48 -6.72 10.96
C THR A 163 -7.83 -5.59 10.16
N GLN A 164 -7.61 -5.77 8.85
CA GLN A 164 -7.08 -4.73 7.97
C GLN A 164 -8.00 -3.51 7.86
N MET A 165 -9.32 -3.72 7.70
CA MET A 165 -10.30 -2.63 7.65
C MET A 165 -10.33 -1.84 8.96
N LEU A 166 -10.28 -2.53 10.09
CA LEU A 166 -10.22 -1.90 11.42
C LEU A 166 -8.90 -1.14 11.61
N GLN A 167 -7.77 -1.70 11.18
CA GLN A 167 -6.48 -0.99 11.22
C GLN A 167 -6.49 0.27 10.36
N ALA A 168 -7.03 0.21 9.14
CA ALA A 168 -7.14 1.38 8.27
C ALA A 168 -8.06 2.45 8.88
N GLU A 169 -9.19 2.05 9.46
CA GLU A 169 -10.10 2.96 10.16
C GLU A 169 -9.41 3.61 11.37
N GLN A 170 -8.69 2.82 12.17
CA GLN A 170 -7.93 3.31 13.32
C GLN A 170 -6.88 4.34 12.90
N ILE A 171 -6.09 4.06 11.86
CA ILE A 171 -5.07 4.99 11.35
C ILE A 171 -5.72 6.28 10.84
N ILE A 172 -6.85 6.20 10.13
CA ILE A 172 -7.57 7.37 9.65
C ILE A 172 -8.14 8.21 10.81
N GLN A 173 -8.64 7.55 11.86
CA GLN A 173 -9.12 8.25 13.06
C GLN A 173 -7.96 8.87 13.86
N ALA A 174 -6.89 8.12 14.10
CA ALA A 174 -5.72 8.56 14.88
C ALA A 174 -4.95 9.70 14.20
N SER A 175 -4.94 9.72 12.86
CA SER A 175 -4.38 10.84 12.08
C SER A 175 -5.23 12.11 12.08
N GLY A 176 -6.41 12.08 12.74
CA GLY A 176 -7.32 13.23 12.82
C GLY A 176 -8.03 13.55 11.50
N TRP A 177 -7.96 12.66 10.51
CA TRP A 177 -8.57 12.88 9.19
C TRP A 177 -10.10 12.94 9.22
N LEU A 178 -10.73 12.27 10.19
CA LEU A 178 -12.19 12.26 10.39
C LEU A 178 -12.65 13.24 11.47
N ASP A 179 -11.74 14.02 12.07
CA ASP A 179 -12.13 14.97 13.09
C ASP A 179 -13.00 16.07 12.46
N PRO A 180 -14.15 16.41 13.08
CA PRO A 180 -14.91 17.56 12.65
C PRO A 180 -14.01 18.78 12.77
N MET A 181 -13.97 19.59 11.71
CA MET A 181 -13.15 20.80 11.63
C MET A 181 -13.54 21.78 12.75
N LYS A 182 -12.88 21.67 13.91
CA LYS A 182 -13.09 22.54 15.06
C LYS A 182 -12.36 23.86 14.82
N GLU A 183 -12.98 24.96 15.25
CA GLU A 183 -12.33 26.27 15.25
C GLU A 183 -11.01 26.21 16.05
N LYS A 184 -10.02 26.96 15.53
CA LYS A 184 -8.62 26.97 15.94
C LYS A 184 -8.45 26.99 17.47
N ASN A 185 -8.03 25.87 18.04
CA ASN A 185 -7.27 25.89 19.30
C ASN A 185 -5.78 25.94 18.96
N THR A 186 -5.17 27.09 19.21
CA THR A 186 -3.73 27.34 19.11
C THR A 186 -2.94 26.67 20.24
N SER A 187 -3.23 25.40 20.53
CA SER A 187 -2.40 24.59 21.41
C SER A 187 -1.38 23.85 20.56
N GLU A 188 -0.17 24.39 20.56
CA GLU A 188 1.13 23.78 20.22
C GLU A 188 1.06 22.45 19.47
N LEU A 189 1.25 22.53 18.14
CA LEU A 189 1.62 21.36 17.34
C LEU A 189 2.87 20.73 17.97
N PRO A 190 2.91 19.40 18.18
CA PRO A 190 4.09 18.72 18.70
C PRO A 190 5.28 19.05 17.80
N SER A 191 6.31 19.64 18.39
CA SER A 191 7.53 19.99 17.68
C SER A 191 8.26 18.72 17.28
N ARG A 192 8.11 18.33 16.01
CA ARG A 192 8.83 17.23 15.35
C ARG A 192 8.49 15.83 15.89
N PHE A 193 8.10 14.95 14.97
CA PHE A 193 8.32 13.52 15.16
C PHE A 193 9.83 13.29 15.23
N ASN A 194 10.32 12.91 16.41
CA ASN A 194 11.75 12.73 16.66
C ASN A 194 12.05 11.24 16.53
N SER A 195 12.47 10.80 15.35
CA SER A 195 12.82 9.39 15.06
C SER A 195 14.02 8.84 15.84
N LYS A 196 14.54 9.61 16.81
CA LYS A 196 15.69 9.25 17.66
C LYS A 196 15.31 8.44 18.89
N GLU A 197 14.03 8.19 19.12
CA GLU A 197 13.60 7.20 20.10
C GLU A 197 13.56 5.84 19.42
N ASP A 198 14.50 4.96 19.80
CA ASP A 198 14.47 3.54 19.44
C ASP A 198 13.22 2.92 20.08
N MET A 199 12.09 3.02 19.37
CA MET A 199 10.85 2.37 19.74
C MET A 199 10.89 0.92 19.24
N SER A 200 10.58 -0.03 20.13
CA SER A 200 10.50 -1.43 19.72
C SER A 200 9.32 -1.64 18.77
N SER A 201 9.33 -2.73 18.00
CA SER A 201 8.21 -3.12 17.13
C SER A 201 6.85 -3.14 17.85
N ALA A 202 6.82 -3.43 19.15
CA ALA A 202 5.60 -3.43 19.94
C ALA A 202 5.15 -2.01 20.32
N ASP A 203 6.07 -1.06 20.48
CA ASP A 203 5.76 0.30 20.89
C ASP A 203 5.16 1.11 19.74
N TRP A 204 5.56 0.82 18.49
CA TRP A 204 4.97 1.43 17.29
C TRP A 204 3.48 1.13 17.13
N LYS A 205 3.01 -0.03 17.61
CA LYS A 205 1.60 -0.42 17.53
C LYS A 205 0.67 0.41 18.43
N ASN A 206 1.21 1.16 19.38
CA ASN A 206 0.42 2.00 20.30
C ASN A 206 0.43 3.49 19.90
N VAL A 207 1.23 3.87 18.90
CA VAL A 207 1.35 5.25 18.40
C VAL A 207 0.54 5.47 17.12
N LEU A 208 0.27 4.39 16.38
CA LEU A 208 -0.62 4.35 15.21
C LEU A 208 -2.02 3.89 15.62
#